data_AF-A0AAW9RWN0-F1
#
_entry.id   AF-A0AAW9RWN0-F1
#
_cell.length_a   1.000
_cell.length_b   1.000
_cell.length_c   1.000
_cell.angle_alpha   90.00
_cell.angle_beta   90.00
_cell.angle_gamma   90.00
#
_symmetry.space_group_name_H-M   'P 1'
#
loop_
_entity.id
_entity.type
_entity.pdbx_description
1 polymer ?
#
loop_
_entity_poly.entity_id
_entity_poly.type
_entity_poly.pdbx_seq_one_letter_code
_entity_poly.pdbx_strand_id
1 'polypeptide(L)'
;MRDAHFPGRAPIEAYGNGGFRFAGMSHRGSILILLNAIYAWPVSEPGQIGVEALSRAMAADDRPELLLIGTGRQLVPAAPDLRDAVRDHGIRIETMDTGAAVRTYNVLLAEERSVGAALIAVD
;
A
#
# COMPACT_ATOMS: atom_id res chain seq x y z
N MET A 1 -10.97 -4.96 -13.52
CA MET A 1 -9.90 -4.87 -12.51
C MET A 1 -8.71 -5.69 -12.99
N ARG A 2 -7.48 -5.16 -13.01
CA ARG A 2 -6.29 -5.98 -13.29
C ARG A 2 -6.15 -7.10 -12.25
N ASP A 3 -5.67 -8.25 -12.70
CA ASP A 3 -5.42 -9.43 -11.88
C ASP A 3 -4.37 -9.16 -10.78
N ALA A 4 -4.45 -9.91 -9.69
CA ALA A 4 -3.46 -9.90 -8.64
C ALA A 4 -2.11 -10.39 -9.18
N HIS A 5 -1.02 -9.71 -8.82
CA HIS A 5 0.33 -10.17 -9.14
C HIS A 5 0.76 -11.31 -8.21
N PHE A 6 0.21 -11.33 -7.00
CA PHE A 6 0.45 -12.38 -6.02
C PHE A 6 -0.80 -12.58 -5.16
N PRO A 7 -1.27 -13.84 -4.97
CA PRO A 7 -2.32 -14.14 -4.01
C PRO A 7 -1.76 -14.09 -2.58
N GLY A 8 -2.45 -13.40 -1.69
CA GLY A 8 -2.06 -13.17 -0.31
C GLY A 8 -1.14 -11.97 -0.11
N ARG A 9 -0.43 -11.99 1.02
CA ARG A 9 0.55 -10.98 1.43
C ARG A 9 1.92 -11.62 1.54
N ALA A 10 2.96 -10.85 1.23
CA ALA A 10 4.34 -11.25 1.40
C ALA A 10 5.15 -10.09 1.99
N PRO A 11 6.26 -10.36 2.69
CA PRO A 11 7.23 -9.34 3.04
C PRO A 11 7.81 -8.70 1.79
N ILE A 12 8.09 -7.39 1.86
CA ILE A 12 8.86 -6.70 0.83
C ILE A 12 10.34 -6.91 1.09
N GLU A 13 11.01 -7.58 0.17
CA GLU A 13 12.43 -7.94 0.25
C GLU A 13 13.34 -6.80 -0.20
N ALA A 14 12.89 -5.98 -1.15
CA ALA A 14 13.62 -4.81 -1.64
C ALA A 14 12.67 -3.77 -2.26
N TYR A 15 13.11 -2.52 -2.30
CA TYR A 15 12.48 -1.40 -3.01
C TYR A 15 13.56 -0.51 -3.65
N GLY A 16 13.18 0.30 -4.62
CA GLY A 16 14.09 1.17 -5.39
C GLY A 16 14.11 0.82 -6.87
N ASN A 17 14.83 1.57 -7.70
CA ASN A 17 14.89 1.37 -9.15
C ASN A 17 13.48 1.32 -9.80
N GLY A 18 12.56 2.11 -9.26
CA GLY A 18 11.18 2.22 -9.72
C GLY A 18 10.33 0.99 -9.43
N GLY A 19 10.62 0.18 -8.41
CA GLY A 19 9.82 -1.01 -8.10
C GLY A 19 10.06 -1.65 -6.73
N PHE A 20 9.54 -2.88 -6.61
CA PHE A 20 9.54 -3.69 -5.40
C PHE A 20 9.87 -5.15 -5.73
N ARG A 21 10.51 -5.85 -4.78
CA ARG A 21 10.69 -7.30 -4.81
C ARG A 21 10.01 -7.94 -3.60
N PHE A 22 9.28 -9.02 -3.82
CA PHE A 22 8.56 -9.78 -2.80
C PHE A 22 8.29 -11.19 -3.32
N ALA A 23 8.23 -12.19 -2.44
CA ALA A 23 7.97 -13.59 -2.81
C ALA A 23 8.85 -14.10 -3.98
N GLY A 24 10.10 -13.66 -4.06
CA GLY A 24 11.02 -13.98 -5.16
C GLY A 24 10.69 -13.35 -6.52
N MET A 25 9.64 -12.52 -6.64
CA MET A 25 9.25 -11.82 -7.86
C MET A 25 9.59 -10.32 -7.82
N SER A 26 9.88 -9.74 -8.98
CA SER A 26 10.10 -8.29 -9.13
C SER A 26 8.91 -7.64 -9.82
N HIS A 27 8.44 -6.52 -9.28
CA HIS A 27 7.38 -5.70 -9.84
C HIS A 27 7.87 -4.28 -10.06
N ARG A 28 7.69 -3.76 -11.28
CA ARG A 28 8.00 -2.36 -11.60
C ARG A 28 6.74 -1.51 -11.41
N GLY A 29 6.91 -0.36 -10.76
CA GLY A 29 5.84 0.56 -10.41
C GLY A 29 5.26 0.30 -9.03
N SER A 30 4.28 1.11 -8.69
CA SER A 30 3.65 1.12 -7.36
C SER A 30 2.76 -0.09 -7.14
N ILE A 31 2.59 -0.46 -5.86
CA ILE A 31 1.81 -1.63 -5.45
C ILE A 31 0.80 -1.29 -4.36
N LEU A 32 -0.32 -2.01 -4.37
CA LEU A 32 -1.33 -2.02 -3.33
C LEU A 32 -1.42 -3.44 -2.78
N ILE A 33 -1.09 -3.59 -1.52
CA ILE A 33 -1.08 -4.82 -0.76
C ILE A 33 -2.31 -4.83 0.14
N LEU A 34 -3.23 -5.77 -0.12
CA LEU A 34 -4.40 -6.05 0.70
C LEU A 34 -4.26 -7.43 1.36
N LEU A 35 -5.18 -7.78 2.25
CA LEU A 35 -5.09 -9.03 3.01
C LEU A 35 -5.04 -10.28 2.12
N ASN A 36 -5.75 -10.21 0.98
CA ASN A 36 -5.93 -11.32 0.06
C ASN A 36 -4.97 -11.32 -1.15
N ALA A 37 -4.26 -10.23 -1.44
CA ALA A 37 -3.48 -10.10 -2.67
C ALA A 37 -2.61 -8.83 -2.74
N ILE A 38 -1.61 -8.89 -3.62
CA ILE A 38 -0.81 -7.74 -4.08
C ILE A 38 -1.22 -7.37 -5.50
N TYR A 39 -1.51 -6.08 -5.72
CA TYR A 39 -1.97 -5.51 -6.99
C TYR A 39 -1.03 -4.40 -7.48
N ALA A 40 -0.98 -4.17 -8.79
CA ALA A 40 -0.47 -2.91 -9.31
C ALA A 40 -1.35 -1.75 -8.83
N TRP A 41 -0.70 -0.67 -8.41
CA TRP A 41 -1.37 0.55 -7.98
C TRP A 41 -1.08 1.66 -9.00
N PRO A 42 -2.11 2.26 -9.63
CA PRO A 42 -1.93 3.25 -10.71
C PRO A 42 -1.62 4.65 -10.17
N VAL A 43 -0.70 4.74 -9.21
CA VAL A 43 -0.26 5.98 -8.57
C VAL A 43 1.26 6.04 -8.69
N SER A 44 1.79 7.08 -9.32
CA SER A 44 3.24 7.32 -9.46
C SER A 44 3.73 8.46 -8.59
N GLU A 45 2.85 9.31 -8.07
CA GLU A 45 3.22 10.47 -7.25
C GLU A 45 2.18 10.76 -6.16
N PRO A 46 2.55 11.44 -5.06
CA PRO A 46 1.67 11.63 -3.92
C PRO A 46 0.38 12.41 -4.22
N GLY A 47 0.41 13.34 -5.19
CA GLY A 47 -0.76 14.12 -5.59
C GLY A 47 -1.89 13.29 -6.20
N GLN A 48 -1.61 12.04 -6.61
CA GLN A 48 -2.59 11.12 -7.17
C GLN A 48 -3.26 10.25 -6.08
N ILE A 49 -2.84 10.37 -4.82
CA ILE A 49 -3.42 9.61 -3.71
C ILE A 49 -4.75 10.24 -3.31
N GLY A 50 -5.84 9.73 -3.88
CA GLY A 50 -7.21 10.12 -3.55
C GLY A 50 -8.11 8.92 -3.30
N VAL A 51 -9.40 9.21 -3.10
CA VAL A 51 -10.45 8.20 -2.80
C VAL A 51 -10.48 7.12 -3.89
N GLU A 52 -10.44 7.52 -5.15
CA GLU A 52 -10.43 6.60 -6.29
C GLU A 52 -9.19 5.68 -6.30
N ALA A 53 -8.03 6.20 -5.92
CA ALA A 53 -6.80 5.42 -5.86
C ALA A 53 -6.85 4.30 -4.80
N LEU A 54 -7.68 4.46 -3.76
CA LEU A 54 -7.88 3.48 -2.69
C LEU A 54 -9.22 2.74 -2.79
N SER A 55 -9.98 2.93 -3.87
CA SER A 55 -11.29 2.30 -4.07
C SER A 55 -11.26 0.78 -3.91
N ARG A 56 -10.22 0.12 -4.44
CA ARG A 56 -10.02 -1.33 -4.28
C ARG A 56 -9.86 -1.74 -2.81
N ALA A 57 -9.16 -0.95 -2.00
CA ALA A 57 -9.00 -1.24 -0.58
C ALA A 57 -10.34 -1.12 0.15
N MET A 58 -11.12 -0.08 -0.15
CA MET A 58 -12.43 0.15 0.46
C MET A 58 -13.51 -0.86 0.03
N ALA A 59 -13.39 -1.40 -1.19
CA ALA A 59 -14.32 -2.38 -1.77
C ALA A 59 -13.93 -3.85 -1.47
N ALA A 60 -12.81 -4.10 -0.81
CA ALA A 60 -12.41 -5.46 -0.44
C ALA A 60 -13.36 -6.04 0.62
N ASP A 61 -13.68 -7.33 0.50
CA ASP A 61 -14.48 -8.04 1.51
C ASP A 61 -13.72 -8.10 2.85
N ASP A 62 -12.44 -8.48 2.77
CA ASP A 62 -11.53 -8.52 3.91
C ASP A 62 -10.56 -7.34 3.87
N ARG A 63 -10.81 -6.35 4.72
CA ARG A 63 -10.12 -5.06 4.74
C ARG A 63 -9.05 -5.04 5.82
N PRO A 64 -7.87 -4.45 5.54
CA PRO A 64 -6.89 -4.22 6.58
C PRO A 64 -7.42 -3.17 7.58
N GLU A 65 -7.21 -3.41 8.87
CA GLU A 65 -7.51 -2.40 9.91
C GLU A 65 -6.60 -1.17 9.80
N LEU A 66 -5.39 -1.36 9.29
CA LEU A 66 -4.40 -0.32 9.04
C LEU A 66 -3.82 -0.46 7.63
N LEU A 67 -3.90 0.61 6.85
CA LEU A 67 -3.26 0.74 5.55
C LEU A 67 -2.13 1.77 5.63
N LEU A 68 -0.90 1.30 5.50
CA LEU A 68 0.28 2.16 5.43
C LEU A 68 0.42 2.75 4.03
N ILE A 69 0.58 4.06 3.92
CA ILE A 69 0.71 4.76 2.64
C ILE A 69 2.15 5.28 2.51
N GLY A 70 2.91 4.66 1.61
CA GLY A 70 4.25 5.09 1.22
C GLY A 70 4.17 6.15 0.12
N THR A 71 4.42 7.41 0.47
CA THR A 71 4.23 8.57 -0.44
C THR A 71 5.47 8.90 -1.27
N GLY A 72 6.23 7.89 -1.69
CA GLY A 72 7.46 8.08 -2.46
C GLY A 72 8.65 8.44 -1.55
N ARG A 73 9.47 9.42 -1.95
CA ARG A 73 10.74 9.77 -1.27
C ARG A 73 10.56 10.61 -0.02
N GLN A 74 9.41 11.27 0.13
CA GLN A 74 9.12 12.17 1.24
C GLN A 74 7.72 11.86 1.77
N LEU A 75 7.52 12.10 3.06
CA LEU A 75 6.20 12.03 3.67
C LEU A 75 5.32 13.15 3.11
N VAL A 76 4.16 12.77 2.58
CA VAL A 76 3.08 13.70 2.23
C VAL A 76 1.85 13.31 3.05
N PRO A 77 1.30 14.22 3.87
CA PRO A 77 0.12 13.91 4.67
C PRO A 77 -1.09 13.59 3.78
N ALA A 78 -1.86 12.56 4.14
CA ALA A 78 -3.11 12.27 3.46
C ALA A 78 -4.11 13.41 3.69
N ALA A 79 -4.84 13.78 2.62
CA ALA A 79 -5.91 14.77 2.68
C ALA A 79 -6.98 14.36 3.73
N PRO A 80 -7.56 15.30 4.47
CA PRO A 80 -8.62 15.01 5.46
C PRO A 80 -9.76 14.18 4.88
N ASP A 81 -10.28 14.58 3.70
CA ASP A 81 -11.39 13.87 3.04
C ASP A 81 -11.05 12.41 2.70
N LEU A 82 -9.78 12.12 2.37
CA LEU A 82 -9.34 10.76 2.14
C LEU A 82 -9.35 9.96 3.44
N ARG A 83 -8.89 10.56 4.56
CA ARG A 83 -8.90 9.92 5.90
C ARG A 83 -10.32 9.63 6.35
N ASP A 84 -11.25 10.52 6.03
CA ASP A 84 -12.67 10.35 6.35
C ASP A 84 -13.29 9.22 5.53
N ALA A 85 -13.11 9.26 4.21
CA ALA A 85 -13.62 8.23 3.30
C ALA A 85 -13.15 6.82 3.66
N VAL A 86 -11.85 6.62 3.92
CA VAL A 86 -11.35 5.26 4.28
C VAL A 86 -11.81 4.81 5.66
N ARG A 87 -11.98 5.74 6.61
CA ARG A 87 -12.45 5.43 7.96
C ARG A 87 -13.89 4.94 7.97
N ASP A 88 -14.75 5.46 7.10
CA ASP A 88 -16.13 4.98 6.95
C ASP A 88 -16.18 3.51 6.48
N HIS A 89 -15.09 3.02 5.90
CA HIS A 89 -14.89 1.62 5.54
C HIS A 89 -14.12 0.81 6.60
N GLY A 90 -13.89 1.35 7.80
CA GLY A 90 -13.19 0.67 8.89
C GLY A 90 -11.67 0.61 8.73
N ILE A 91 -11.09 1.39 7.80
CA ILE A 91 -9.66 1.39 7.50
C ILE A 91 -9.03 2.63 8.12
N ARG A 92 -7.97 2.46 8.91
CA ARG A 92 -7.10 3.57 9.33
C ARG A 92 -5.95 3.74 8.35
N ILE A 93 -5.53 4.98 8.10
CA ILE A 93 -4.37 5.27 7.23
C ILE A 93 -3.27 6.04 7.94
N GLU A 94 -2.04 5.59 7.72
CA GLU A 94 -0.82 6.28 8.16
C GLU A 94 0.10 6.54 6.98
N THR A 95 0.50 7.80 6.80
CA THR A 95 1.36 8.24 5.70
C THR A 95 2.80 8.37 6.17
N MET A 96 3.74 7.87 5.37
CA MET A 96 5.17 7.99 5.60
C MET A 96 5.93 7.91 4.26
N ASP A 97 7.25 8.13 4.26
CA ASP A 97 8.04 7.82 3.06
C ASP A 97 7.98 6.30 2.77
N THR A 98 8.19 5.92 1.51
CA THR A 98 8.04 4.54 1.06
C THR A 98 8.99 3.58 1.76
N GLY A 99 10.21 4.02 2.07
CA GLY A 99 11.17 3.18 2.78
C GLY A 99 10.70 2.88 4.20
N ALA A 100 10.18 3.89 4.91
CA ALA A 100 9.55 3.70 6.21
C ALA A 100 8.32 2.80 6.12
N ALA A 101 7.44 3.02 5.14
CA ALA A 101 6.23 2.21 4.96
C ALA A 101 6.56 0.74 4.74
N VAL A 102 7.58 0.44 3.92
CA VAL A 102 8.08 -0.93 3.68
C VAL A 102 8.55 -1.57 4.98
N ARG A 103 9.37 -0.88 5.78
CA ARG A 103 9.89 -1.42 7.05
C ARG A 103 8.77 -1.68 8.04
N THR A 104 7.88 -0.70 8.25
CA THR A 104 6.75 -0.82 9.17
C THR A 104 5.78 -1.91 8.73
N TYR A 105 5.48 -2.01 7.44
CA TYR A 105 4.63 -3.07 6.89
C TYR A 105 5.21 -4.45 7.20
N ASN A 106 6.51 -4.67 6.96
CA ASN A 106 7.15 -5.96 7.22
C ASN A 106 7.11 -6.35 8.71
N VAL A 107 7.32 -5.39 9.62
CA VAL A 107 7.22 -5.62 11.08
C VAL A 107 5.79 -6.02 11.46
N LEU A 108 4.80 -5.23 11.06
CA LEU A 108 3.39 -5.50 11.39
C LEU A 108 2.88 -6.79 10.75
N LEU A 109 3.36 -7.14 9.55
CA LEU A 109 3.07 -8.40 8.90
C LEU A 109 3.62 -9.58 9.71
N ALA A 110 4.86 -9.47 10.21
CA ALA A 110 5.48 -10.50 11.05
C ALA A 110 4.81 -10.63 12.42
N GLU A 111 4.20 -9.57 12.93
CA GLU A 111 3.35 -9.56 14.13
C GLU A 111 1.92 -10.08 13.86
N GLU A 112 1.64 -10.61 12.66
CA GLU A 112 0.32 -11.11 12.24
C GLU A 112 -0.81 -10.09 12.37
N ARG A 113 -0.49 -8.79 12.24
CA ARG A 113 -1.48 -7.72 12.32
C ARG A 113 -2.32 -7.64 11.04
N SER A 114 -3.53 -7.12 11.18
CA SER A 114 -4.39 -6.74 10.05
C SER A 114 -3.85 -5.47 9.37
N VAL A 115 -2.77 -5.64 8.60
CA VAL A 115 -2.06 -4.56 7.91
C VAL A 115 -2.05 -4.79 6.39
N GLY A 116 -2.26 -3.71 5.64
CA GLY A 116 -1.99 -3.59 4.21
C GLY A 116 -1.06 -2.40 3.93
N ALA A 117 -0.67 -2.23 2.67
CA ALA A 117 0.15 -1.08 2.28
C ALA A 117 -0.14 -0.60 0.85
N ALA A 118 -0.12 0.70 0.63
CA ALA A 118 -0.12 1.35 -0.69
C ALA A 118 1.21 2.07 -0.87
N LEU A 119 2.06 1.58 -1.76
CA LEU A 119 3.48 1.97 -1.84
C LEU A 119 3.80 2.58 -3.20
N ILE A 120 4.17 3.86 -3.23
CA ILE A 120 4.67 4.51 -4.44
C ILE A 120 6.09 4.04 -4.71
N ALA A 121 6.34 3.54 -5.92
CA ALA A 121 7.70 3.17 -6.33
C ALA A 121 8.63 4.40 -6.37
N VAL A 122 9.85 4.22 -5.87
CA VAL A 122 10.91 5.23 -5.89
C VAL A 122 12.10 4.73 -6.70
N ASP A 123 12.82 5.65 -7.33
CA ASP A 123 14.10 5.37 -7.99
C ASP A 123 15.25 5.32 -6.98
#